data_AF-A0A2G9I4R5-F1
#
_entry.id   AF-A0A2G9I4R5-F1
#
_cell.length_a   1.000
_cell.length_b   1.000
_cell.length_c   1.000
_cell.angle_alpha   90.00
_cell.angle_beta   90.00
_cell.angle_gamma   90.00
#
_symmetry.space_group_name_H-M   'P 1'
#
loop_
_entity.id
_entity.type
_entity.pdbx_description
1 polymer ?
#
loop_
_entity_poly.entity_id
_entity_poly.type
_entity_poly.pdbx_seq_one_letter_code
_entity_poly.pdbx_strand_id
1 'polypeptide(L)'
;MQAQKEAPPDMQCKDKFLLQSVVAKPGATSKDITAEMFNKEQGQVEECKLKVVYVAPPQPPSPVAEGSEEGFSPGTAAENGSEGTRYFVDSHDKLPEVKSLISKLTEEKAAAIQRGNKLRQELELLKRESNKSGGVSITLVIIIGLLGIVLGYLMKRT
;
A
#
# COMPACT_ATOMS: atom_id res chain seq x y z
N MET A 1 24.31 2.44 -7.99
CA MET A 1 24.23 1.77 -6.68
C MET A 1 24.96 0.44 -6.78
N GLN A 2 25.68 0.02 -5.76
CA GLN A 2 26.32 -1.30 -5.72
C GLN A 2 25.40 -2.27 -4.97
N ALA A 3 25.09 -3.42 -5.58
CA ALA A 3 24.16 -4.37 -4.98
C ALA A 3 24.78 -5.06 -3.76
N GLN A 4 24.07 -5.00 -2.63
CA GLN A 4 24.42 -5.78 -1.44
C GLN A 4 24.12 -7.26 -1.70
N LYS A 5 25.12 -8.12 -1.51
CA LYS A 5 25.03 -9.57 -1.81
C LYS A 5 24.53 -10.42 -0.62
N GLU A 6 24.65 -9.91 0.60
CA GLU A 6 24.37 -10.63 1.84
C GLU A 6 23.86 -9.64 2.90
N ALA A 7 22.94 -10.06 3.77
CA ALA A 7 22.37 -9.19 4.80
C ALA A 7 23.43 -8.75 5.83
N PRO A 8 23.37 -7.51 6.37
CA PRO A 8 24.38 -7.04 7.31
C PRO A 8 24.16 -7.68 8.70
N PRO A 9 25.21 -7.94 9.50
CA PRO A 9 25.07 -8.64 10.79
C PRO A 9 24.18 -7.94 11.81
N ASP A 10 24.05 -6.62 11.74
CA ASP A 10 23.20 -5.81 12.60
C ASP A 10 21.74 -5.69 12.08
N MET A 11 21.45 -6.27 10.90
CA MET A 11 20.18 -6.14 10.17
C MET A 11 19.74 -4.68 9.95
N GLN A 12 20.66 -3.72 9.95
CA GLN A 12 20.35 -2.32 9.73
C GLN A 12 20.80 -1.83 8.36
N CYS A 13 19.83 -1.39 7.56
CA CYS A 13 20.12 -0.64 6.36
C CYS A 13 20.08 0.87 6.67
N LYS A 14 21.12 1.60 6.27
CA LYS A 14 21.17 3.08 6.34
C LYS A 14 20.69 3.74 5.05
N ASP A 15 20.45 2.94 4.00
CA ASP A 15 20.02 3.43 2.70
C ASP A 15 18.64 4.05 2.75
N LYS A 16 18.48 5.08 1.92
CA LYS A 16 17.23 5.81 1.72
C LYS A 16 16.99 5.89 0.23
N PHE A 17 15.85 5.38 -0.21
CA PHE A 17 15.37 5.58 -1.57
C PHE A 17 14.57 6.88 -1.61
N LEU A 18 14.83 7.72 -2.62
CA LEU A 18 13.99 8.84 -2.96
C LEU A 18 13.17 8.44 -4.18
N LEU A 19 11.87 8.29 -4.01
CA LEU A 19 10.93 8.20 -5.12
C LEU A 19 10.48 9.63 -5.47
N GLN A 20 10.61 10.01 -6.74
CA GLN A 20 10.07 11.26 -7.27
C GLN A 20 9.00 10.94 -8.30
N SER A 21 7.84 11.59 -8.21
CA SER A 21 6.73 11.44 -9.14
C SER A 21 6.28 12.79 -9.69
N VAL A 22 5.92 12.79 -10.97
CA VAL A 22 5.50 13.97 -11.73
C VAL A 22 4.27 13.63 -12.56
N VAL A 23 3.36 14.59 -12.73
CA VAL A 23 2.18 14.40 -13.59
C VAL A 23 2.61 14.56 -15.06
N ALA A 24 2.60 13.46 -15.81
CA ALA A 24 2.87 13.49 -17.24
C ALA A 24 1.74 14.18 -18.02
N LYS A 25 2.10 14.84 -19.13
CA LYS A 25 1.11 15.44 -20.05
C LYS A 25 0.29 14.33 -20.74
N PRO A 26 -1.01 14.53 -21.02
CA PRO A 26 -1.80 13.56 -21.76
C PRO A 26 -1.15 13.21 -23.10
N GLY A 27 -1.00 11.91 -23.39
CA GLY A 27 -0.34 11.42 -24.60
C GLY A 27 1.19 11.46 -24.60
N ALA A 28 1.84 11.84 -23.49
CA ALA A 28 3.30 11.79 -23.38
C ALA A 28 3.84 10.37 -23.56
N THR A 29 4.92 10.24 -24.32
CA THR A 29 5.64 8.99 -24.58
C THR A 29 6.93 8.93 -23.77
N SER A 30 7.62 7.78 -23.76
CA SER A 30 8.91 7.64 -23.09
C SER A 30 10.02 8.56 -23.63
N LYS A 31 9.86 9.13 -24.83
CA LYS A 31 10.79 10.11 -25.41
C LYS A 31 10.58 11.53 -24.86
N ASP A 32 9.40 11.82 -24.33
CA ASP A 32 9.03 13.13 -23.79
C ASP A 32 9.39 13.26 -22.31
N ILE A 33 9.82 12.16 -21.67
CA ILE A 33 10.28 12.13 -20.28
C ILE A 33 11.70 12.68 -20.21
N THR A 34 11.84 13.94 -19.83
CA THR A 34 13.14 14.59 -19.61
C THR A 34 13.47 14.71 -18.13
N ALA A 35 14.76 14.82 -17.79
CA ALA A 35 15.20 15.05 -16.41
C ALA A 35 14.67 16.38 -15.84
N GLU A 36 14.43 17.37 -16.71
CA GLU A 36 13.90 18.69 -16.33
C GLU A 36 12.50 18.62 -15.73
N MET A 37 11.68 17.62 -16.11
CA MET A 37 10.36 17.41 -15.50
C MET A 37 10.43 17.17 -13.98
N PHE A 38 11.55 16.67 -13.47
CA PHE A 38 11.79 16.40 -12.05
C PHE A 38 12.45 17.58 -11.32
N ASN A 39 12.60 18.74 -11.97
CA ASN A 39 13.09 19.95 -11.34
C ASN A 39 11.96 20.69 -10.61
N LYS A 40 12.14 20.89 -9.30
CA LYS A 40 11.15 21.54 -8.40
C LYS A 40 10.84 23.00 -8.78
N GLU A 41 11.74 23.67 -9.49
CA GLU A 41 11.55 25.05 -9.95
C GLU A 41 10.50 25.16 -11.06
N GLN A 42 10.24 24.08 -11.81
CA GLN A 42 9.45 24.11 -13.05
C GLN A 42 8.05 23.46 -12.93
N GLY A 43 7.75 22.79 -11.81
CA GLY A 43 6.46 22.11 -11.65
C GLY A 43 6.30 21.37 -10.32
N GLN A 44 5.12 20.74 -10.15
CA GLN A 44 4.80 19.97 -8.96
C GLN A 44 5.46 18.58 -9.02
N VAL A 45 6.63 18.47 -8.39
CA VAL A 45 7.34 17.20 -8.16
C VAL A 45 6.99 16.71 -6.76
N GLU A 46 6.37 15.53 -6.66
CA GLU A 46 6.09 14.88 -5.38
C GLU A 46 7.26 13.97 -5.00
N GLU A 47 7.67 14.00 -3.72
CA GLU A 47 8.82 13.24 -3.22
C GLU A 47 8.42 12.35 -2.03
N CYS A 48 8.73 11.05 -2.14
CA CYS A 48 8.58 10.10 -1.06
C CYS A 48 9.95 9.51 -0.66
N LYS A 49 10.33 9.65 0.61
CA LYS A 49 11.59 9.11 1.16
C LYS A 49 11.31 7.77 1.85
N LEU A 50 11.74 6.69 1.25
CA LEU A 50 11.57 5.33 1.73
C LEU A 50 12.84 4.86 2.46
N LYS A 51 12.68 4.29 3.66
CA LYS A 51 13.76 3.67 4.42
C LYS A 51 13.76 2.15 4.17
N VAL A 52 14.93 1.57 3.99
CA VAL A 52 15.11 0.11 3.92
C VAL A 52 15.12 -0.49 5.33
N VAL A 53 14.44 -1.62 5.51
CA VAL A 53 14.41 -2.41 6.75
C VAL A 53 14.64 -3.86 6.39
N TYR A 54 15.62 -4.51 7.03
CA TYR A 54 15.76 -5.96 6.94
C TYR A 54 14.84 -6.64 7.96
N VAL A 55 14.23 -7.74 7.55
CA VAL A 55 13.40 -8.59 8.39
C VAL A 55 13.94 -10.01 8.30
N ALA A 56 14.04 -10.66 9.46
CA ALA A 56 14.45 -12.06 9.52
C ALA A 56 13.43 -12.94 8.77
N PRO A 57 13.87 -14.01 8.07
CA PRO A 57 12.95 -14.99 7.50
C PRO A 57 12.03 -15.56 8.59
N PRO A 58 10.74 -15.83 8.29
CA PRO A 58 9.86 -16.51 9.24
C PRO A 58 10.45 -17.87 9.58
N GLN A 59 10.45 -18.24 10.87
CA GLN A 59 10.91 -19.56 11.29
C GLN A 59 10.06 -20.65 10.63
N PRO A 60 10.67 -21.76 10.15
CA PRO A 60 9.91 -22.90 9.68
C PRO A 60 9.07 -23.46 10.84
N PRO A 61 7.87 -24.02 10.57
CA PRO A 61 7.11 -24.70 11.60
C PRO A 61 7.98 -25.81 12.20
N SER A 62 8.08 -25.84 13.52
CA SER A 62 8.84 -26.86 14.25
C SER A 62 8.38 -28.25 13.81
N PRO A 63 9.30 -29.16 13.44
CA PRO A 63 8.93 -30.52 13.04
C PRO A 63 7.98 -31.13 14.06
N VAL A 64 6.78 -31.48 13.60
CA VAL A 64 5.83 -32.21 14.43
C VAL A 64 6.48 -33.56 14.72
N ALA A 65 6.63 -33.90 15.99
CA ALA A 65 7.16 -35.20 16.38
C ALA A 65 6.17 -36.27 15.90
N GLU A 66 6.53 -36.98 14.82
CA GLU A 66 5.82 -38.19 14.42
C GLU A 66 6.04 -39.24 15.51
N GLY A 67 4.97 -39.56 16.23
CA GLY A 67 5.03 -40.45 17.39
C GLY A 67 4.82 -41.91 16.99
N SER A 68 5.55 -42.80 17.67
CA SER A 68 5.50 -44.28 17.55
C SER A 68 6.02 -44.85 16.22
N GLU A 69 6.67 -46.02 16.17
CA GLU A 69 6.90 -47.05 17.21
C GLU A 69 8.04 -48.02 16.84
N GLU A 70 9.28 -47.89 17.34
CA GLU A 70 10.25 -49.01 17.27
C GLU A 70 11.20 -49.07 18.49
N GLY A 71 11.21 -50.23 19.16
CA GLY A 71 12.41 -50.86 19.72
C GLY A 71 13.12 -50.24 20.94
N PHE A 72 12.92 -50.83 22.11
CA PHE A 72 13.83 -50.66 23.27
C PHE A 72 15.27 -51.14 22.96
N SER A 73 16.27 -50.46 23.52
CA SER A 73 17.57 -51.07 23.89
C SER A 73 18.26 -50.27 25.02
N PRO A 74 18.59 -50.89 26.17
CA PRO A 74 19.23 -50.22 27.31
C PRO A 74 20.76 -50.44 27.36
N GLY A 75 21.53 -49.43 27.79
CA GLY A 75 22.98 -49.60 28.05
C GLY A 75 23.77 -48.35 28.45
N THR A 76 23.89 -48.10 29.78
CA THR A 76 25.06 -47.53 30.51
C THR A 76 25.87 -46.35 29.89
N ALA A 77 25.79 -45.12 30.44
CA ALA A 77 26.68 -44.56 31.49
C ALA A 77 28.02 -43.96 30.94
N ALA A 78 28.56 -42.81 31.39
CA ALA A 78 28.25 -41.92 32.53
C ALA A 78 28.64 -40.44 32.27
N GLU A 79 28.06 -39.52 33.06
CA GLU A 79 28.65 -38.36 33.79
C GLU A 79 29.95 -37.67 33.27
N ASN A 80 30.16 -36.34 33.29
CA ASN A 80 29.46 -35.19 33.90
C ASN A 80 29.53 -33.98 32.94
N GLY A 81 28.39 -33.35 32.64
CA GLY A 81 28.14 -31.95 33.06
C GLY A 81 28.27 -30.94 31.90
N SER A 82 28.03 -29.64 32.06
CA SER A 82 27.24 -28.89 33.08
C SER A 82 27.21 -27.40 32.67
N GLU A 83 26.10 -26.65 32.66
CA GLU A 83 24.70 -26.97 32.96
C GLU A 83 23.77 -26.81 31.73
N GLY A 84 22.54 -27.31 31.85
CA GLY A 84 21.40 -26.93 31.00
C GLY A 84 20.35 -26.18 31.81
N THR A 85 20.58 -24.90 32.08
CA THR A 85 19.65 -24.09 32.89
C THR A 85 18.36 -23.82 32.15
N ARG A 86 17.37 -24.64 32.50
CA ARG A 86 15.92 -24.46 32.38
C ARG A 86 15.51 -23.00 32.25
N TYR A 87 15.26 -22.57 31.01
CA TYR A 87 14.31 -21.49 30.68
C TYR A 87 13.20 -22.01 29.75
N PHE A 88 12.76 -23.23 30.03
CA PHE A 88 11.32 -23.53 29.93
C PHE A 88 10.69 -22.91 31.18
N VAL A 89 9.57 -22.18 31.01
CA VAL A 89 9.02 -21.20 31.98
C VAL A 89 9.71 -19.82 31.95
N ASP A 90 9.51 -19.06 30.86
CA ASP A 90 8.97 -17.68 30.93
C ASP A 90 8.51 -17.18 29.54
N SER A 91 7.24 -17.46 29.18
CA SER A 91 6.45 -16.74 28.16
C SER A 91 5.01 -17.31 28.03
N HIS A 92 4.43 -17.80 29.13
CA HIS A 92 3.00 -18.14 29.12
C HIS A 92 2.13 -16.85 29.15
N ASP A 93 2.67 -15.75 29.66
CA ASP A 93 1.97 -14.47 29.80
C ASP A 93 2.00 -13.60 28.53
N LYS A 94 2.89 -13.86 27.56
CA LYS A 94 2.94 -13.13 26.28
C LYS A 94 2.02 -13.70 25.19
N LEU A 95 1.59 -14.95 25.32
CA LEU A 95 0.61 -15.54 24.40
C LEU A 95 -0.74 -14.79 24.36
N PRO A 96 -1.35 -14.37 25.49
CA PRO A 96 -2.55 -13.53 25.45
C PRO A 96 -2.28 -12.12 24.90
N GLU A 97 -1.11 -11.53 25.17
CA GLU A 97 -0.72 -10.23 24.59
C GLU A 97 -0.63 -10.29 23.06
N VAL A 98 0.07 -11.29 22.52
CA VAL A 98 0.19 -11.48 21.06
C VAL A 98 -1.18 -11.76 20.42
N LYS A 99 -2.04 -12.56 21.06
CA LYS A 99 -3.42 -12.78 20.60
C LYS A 99 -4.26 -11.50 20.63
N SER A 100 -4.09 -10.67 21.66
CA SER A 100 -4.73 -9.35 21.77
C SER A 100 -4.27 -8.41 20.64
N LEU A 101 -2.96 -8.32 20.38
CA LEU A 101 -2.42 -7.56 19.26
C LEU A 101 -2.94 -8.05 17.90
N ILE A 102 -2.98 -9.37 17.67
CA ILE A 102 -3.52 -9.94 16.43
C ILE A 102 -5.02 -9.63 16.28
N SER A 103 -5.80 -9.72 17.35
CA SER A 103 -7.22 -9.36 17.34
C SER A 103 -7.41 -7.88 16.98
N LYS A 104 -6.67 -6.98 17.64
CA LYS A 104 -6.70 -5.53 17.37
C LYS A 104 -6.27 -5.19 15.94
N LEU A 105 -5.19 -5.79 15.43
CA LEU A 105 -4.77 -5.61 14.04
C LEU A 105 -5.81 -6.13 13.04
N THR A 106 -6.51 -7.22 13.37
CA THR A 106 -7.57 -7.78 12.51
C THR A 106 -8.79 -6.86 12.47
N GLU A 107 -9.18 -6.29 13.61
CA GLU A 107 -10.24 -5.29 13.72
C GLU A 107 -9.90 -3.98 12.99
N GLU A 108 -8.70 -3.43 13.21
CA GLU A 108 -8.21 -2.23 12.51
C GLU A 108 -8.13 -2.45 10.99
N LYS A 109 -7.71 -3.65 10.55
CA LYS A 109 -7.75 -4.05 9.13
C LYS A 109 -9.17 -4.12 8.58
N ALA A 110 -10.13 -4.66 9.33
CA ALA A 110 -11.53 -4.71 8.91
C ALA A 110 -12.12 -3.29 8.77
N ALA A 111 -11.86 -2.41 9.74
CA ALA A 111 -12.26 -1.01 9.69
C ALA A 111 -11.64 -0.25 8.50
N ALA A 112 -10.36 -0.51 8.19
CA ALA A 112 -9.68 0.07 7.03
C ALA A 112 -10.30 -0.41 5.70
N ILE A 113 -10.61 -1.70 5.57
CA ILE A 113 -11.30 -2.26 4.39
C ILE A 113 -12.69 -1.64 4.23
N GLN A 114 -13.44 -1.46 5.32
CA GLN A 114 -14.76 -0.82 5.29
C GLN A 114 -14.69 0.64 4.80
N ARG A 115 -13.69 1.42 5.26
CA ARG A 115 -13.45 2.79 4.78
C ARG A 115 -13.08 2.81 3.28
N GLY A 116 -12.23 1.90 2.83
CA GLY A 116 -11.87 1.76 1.42
C GLY A 116 -13.08 1.44 0.52
N ASN A 117 -13.94 0.53 0.96
CA ASN A 117 -15.18 0.19 0.25
C ASN A 117 -16.16 1.37 0.18
N LYS A 118 -16.30 2.16 1.25
CA LYS A 118 -17.15 3.38 1.27
C LYS A 118 -16.64 4.44 0.28
N LEU A 119 -15.33 4.73 0.29
CA LEU A 119 -14.73 5.66 -0.67
C LEU A 119 -14.94 5.22 -2.12
N ARG A 120 -14.83 3.91 -2.39
CA ARG A 120 -15.08 3.32 -3.71
C ARG A 120 -16.56 3.46 -4.14
N GLN A 121 -17.50 3.38 -3.20
CA GLN A 121 -18.92 3.62 -3.44
C GLN A 121 -19.21 5.10 -3.73
N GLU A 122 -18.59 6.03 -2.98
CA GLU A 122 -18.73 7.48 -3.22
C GLU A 122 -18.17 7.88 -4.60
N LEU A 123 -17.04 7.31 -5.02
CA LEU A 123 -16.46 7.52 -6.35
C LEU A 123 -17.37 7.00 -7.48
N GLU A 124 -17.98 5.82 -7.34
CA GLU A 124 -18.91 5.30 -8.36
C GLU A 124 -20.21 6.12 -8.44
N LEU A 125 -20.69 6.68 -7.32
CA LEU A 125 -21.83 7.62 -7.33
C LEU A 125 -21.48 8.92 -8.05
N LEU A 126 -20.37 9.57 -7.69
CA LEU A 126 -19.89 10.80 -8.34
C LEU A 126 -19.61 10.61 -9.84
N LYS A 127 -19.05 9.46 -10.24
CA LYS A 127 -18.84 9.09 -11.64
C LYS A 127 -20.15 8.86 -12.40
N ARG A 128 -21.15 8.23 -11.76
CA ARG A 128 -22.50 8.05 -12.34
C ARG A 128 -23.28 9.36 -12.41
N GLU A 129 -22.98 10.32 -11.54
CA GLU A 129 -23.54 11.67 -11.58
C GLU A 129 -22.88 12.54 -12.66
N SER A 130 -21.55 12.51 -12.77
CA SER A 130 -20.79 13.11 -13.88
C SER A 130 -21.28 12.62 -15.24
N ASN A 131 -21.58 11.33 -15.38
CA ASN A 131 -22.12 10.75 -16.62
C ASN A 131 -23.59 11.13 -16.91
N LYS A 132 -24.29 11.88 -16.04
CA LYS A 132 -25.67 12.36 -16.33
C LYS A 132 -25.72 13.68 -17.10
N SER A 133 -24.61 14.41 -17.24
CA SER A 133 -24.57 15.70 -17.97
C SER A 133 -23.86 15.63 -19.33
N GLY A 134 -23.74 14.43 -19.92
CA GLY A 134 -23.07 14.19 -21.20
C GLY A 134 -23.88 14.58 -22.44
N GLY A 135 -24.50 15.76 -22.47
CA GLY A 135 -25.29 16.24 -23.60
C GLY A 135 -25.49 17.75 -23.56
N VAL A 136 -25.68 18.38 -24.74
CA VAL A 136 -25.99 19.81 -24.83
C VAL A 136 -27.29 20.09 -24.09
N SER A 137 -27.23 20.90 -23.04
CA SER A 137 -28.40 21.25 -22.24
C SER A 137 -29.46 21.90 -23.13
N ILE A 138 -30.68 21.35 -23.12
CA ILE A 138 -31.82 21.86 -23.91
C ILE A 138 -32.07 23.35 -23.59
N THR A 139 -31.82 23.76 -22.34
CA THR A 139 -31.87 25.16 -21.90
C THR A 139 -30.91 26.07 -22.68
N LEU A 140 -29.69 25.61 -23.00
CA LEU A 140 -28.74 26.38 -23.81
C LEU A 140 -29.22 26.54 -25.26
N VAL A 141 -29.83 25.49 -25.84
CA VAL A 141 -30.42 25.54 -27.19
C VAL A 141 -31.54 26.60 -27.25
N ILE A 142 -32.41 26.62 -26.23
CA ILE A 142 -33.49 27.62 -26.11
C ILE A 142 -32.91 29.03 -25.97
N ILE A 143 -31.90 29.24 -25.12
CA ILE A 143 -31.25 30.55 -24.92
C ILE A 143 -30.63 31.07 -26.22
N ILE A 144 -29.88 30.23 -26.95
CA ILE A 144 -29.25 30.59 -28.22
C ILE A 144 -30.32 30.93 -29.28
N GLY A 145 -31.40 30.15 -29.35
CA GLY A 145 -32.52 30.42 -30.26
C GLY A 145 -33.21 31.76 -29.97
N LEU A 146 -33.49 32.06 -28.70
CA LEU A 146 -34.09 33.34 -28.29
C LEU A 146 -33.16 34.53 -28.58
N LEU A 147 -31.86 34.40 -28.31
CA LEU A 147 -30.87 35.42 -28.68
C LEU A 147 -30.86 35.68 -30.18
N GLY A 148 -30.88 34.63 -31.02
CA GLY A 148 -30.96 34.77 -32.47
C GLY A 148 -32.24 35.49 -32.95
N ILE A 149 -33.40 35.18 -32.35
CA ILE A 149 -34.67 35.85 -32.66
C ILE A 149 -34.62 37.34 -32.27
N VAL A 150 -34.10 37.67 -31.08
CA VAL A 150 -33.98 39.06 -30.62
C VAL A 150 -33.00 39.86 -31.50
N LEU A 151 -31.84 39.28 -31.84
CA LEU A 151 -30.84 39.94 -32.69
C LEU A 151 -31.37 40.15 -34.11
N GLY A 152 -32.03 39.14 -34.69
CA GLY A 152 -32.68 39.25 -36.01
C GLY A 152 -33.84 40.24 -36.03
N TYR A 153 -34.60 40.35 -34.95
CA TYR A 153 -35.65 41.37 -34.81
C TYR A 153 -35.07 42.78 -34.72
N LEU A 154 -33.97 42.98 -33.97
CA LEU A 154 -33.27 44.27 -33.88
C LEU A 154 -32.65 44.69 -35.22
N MET A 155 -31.98 43.77 -35.93
CA MET A 155 -31.41 44.04 -37.26
C MET A 155 -32.46 44.26 -38.36
N LYS A 156 -33.69 43.80 -38.18
CA LYS A 156 -34.81 44.07 -39.10
C LYS A 156 -35.55 45.39 -38.79
N ARG A 157 -35.39 45.90 -37.57
CA ARG A 157 -36.07 47.13 -37.08
C ARG A 157 -35.17 48.37 -37.12
N THR A 158 -33.86 48.18 -37.33
CA THR A 158 -32.86 49.22 -37.57
C THR A 158 -32.66 49.38 -39.08
#